data_AF-A0A7U9XPH4-F1
#
_entry.id   AF-A0A7U9XPH4-F1
#
_cell.length_a   1.000
_cell.length_b   1.000
_cell.length_c   1.000
_cell.angle_alpha   90.00
_cell.angle_beta   90.00
_cell.angle_gamma   90.00
#
_symmetry.space_group_name_H-M   'P 1'
#
loop_
_entity.id
_entity.type
_entity.pdbx_description
1 polymer ?
#
loop_
_entity_poly.entity_id
_entity_poly.type
_entity_poly.pdbx_seq_one_letter_code
_entity_poly.pdbx_strand_id
1 'polypeptide(L)'
;MLQAILLGLVAMIGNATFLVGTGLLDRPIVMCTLTGLVMGDVKSGIIIGAMMELAFIGAFSVGGAIPPEMISGGVLGAALTLASGNSPEVALTIGIPVASLALILKNACKTGWIFVFQSSAWRVCGNSILSWKYGYVNSA
;
A
#
# COMPACT_ATOMS: atom_id res chain seq x y z
N MET A 1 -19.63 -2.20 14.43
CA MET A 1 -18.56 -3.13 14.85
C MET A 1 -18.33 -4.26 13.86
N LEU A 2 -19.37 -4.95 13.38
CA LEU A 2 -19.24 -6.00 12.37
C LEU A 2 -18.55 -5.52 11.07
N GLN A 3 -18.95 -4.36 10.54
CA GLN A 3 -18.35 -3.77 9.33
C GLN A 3 -16.84 -3.53 9.45
N ALA A 4 -16.35 -3.09 10.60
CA ALA A 4 -14.92 -2.85 10.84
C ALA A 4 -14.11 -4.15 10.84
N ILE A 5 -14.68 -5.23 11.38
CA ILE A 5 -14.06 -6.57 11.36
C ILE A 5 -14.00 -7.10 9.92
N LEU A 6 -15.08 -6.95 9.14
CA LEU A 6 -15.10 -7.35 7.73
C LEU A 6 -14.11 -6.53 6.89
N LEU A 7 -14.00 -5.23 7.15
CA LEU A 7 -13.02 -4.38 6.49
C LEU A 7 -11.58 -4.79 6.81
N GLY A 8 -11.32 -5.16 8.06
CA GLY A 8 -10.04 -5.75 8.48
C GLY A 8 -9.73 -7.06 7.73
N LEU A 9 -10.73 -7.93 7.55
CA LEU A 9 -10.58 -9.16 6.76
C LEU A 9 -10.30 -8.87 5.28
N VAL A 10 -10.98 -7.91 4.67
CA VAL A 10 -10.71 -7.47 3.29
C VAL A 10 -9.27 -6.97 3.16
N ALA A 11 -8.81 -6.10 4.07
CA ALA A 11 -7.43 -5.60 4.06
C ALA A 11 -6.39 -6.72 4.24
N MET A 12 -6.70 -7.74 5.06
CA MET A 12 -5.85 -8.92 5.25
C MET A 12 -5.80 -9.78 3.98
N ILE A 13 -6.92 -9.98 3.28
CA ILE A 13 -6.97 -10.71 2.01
C ILE A 13 -6.12 -10.02 0.93
N GLY A 14 -6.20 -8.69 0.85
CA GLY A 14 -5.35 -7.91 -0.07
C GLY A 14 -3.87 -8.15 0.17
N ASN A 15 -3.41 -7.98 1.42
CA ASN A 15 -1.99 -8.21 1.76
C ASN A 15 -1.59 -9.69 1.63
N ALA A 16 -2.52 -10.63 1.79
CA ALA A 16 -2.29 -12.06 1.64
C ALA A 16 -2.10 -12.50 0.16
N THR A 17 -2.40 -11.63 -0.82
CA THR A 17 -2.10 -11.88 -2.24
C THR A 17 -0.64 -12.19 -2.48
N PHE A 18 0.27 -11.62 -1.69
CA PHE A 18 1.70 -11.94 -1.72
C PHE A 18 2.01 -13.43 -1.44
N LEU A 19 1.12 -14.14 -0.73
CA LEU A 19 1.26 -15.57 -0.40
C LEU A 19 0.53 -16.50 -1.39
N VAL A 20 -0.54 -16.03 -2.03
CA VAL A 20 -1.44 -16.84 -2.87
C VAL A 20 -1.07 -16.78 -4.36
N GLY A 21 -0.22 -15.81 -4.74
CA GLY A 21 0.23 -15.58 -6.13
C GLY A 21 -0.23 -14.22 -6.65
N THR A 22 0.32 -13.77 -7.79
CA THR A 22 0.02 -12.44 -8.37
C THR A 22 -1.40 -12.37 -8.97
N GLY A 23 -2.41 -12.38 -8.12
CA GLY A 23 -3.83 -12.37 -8.51
C GLY A 23 -4.39 -10.99 -8.87
N LEU A 24 -3.54 -9.95 -8.99
CA LEU A 24 -3.94 -8.55 -9.21
C LEU A 24 -4.91 -7.99 -8.14
N LEU A 25 -5.15 -8.72 -7.04
CA LEU A 25 -6.04 -8.32 -5.96
C LEU A 25 -5.50 -7.12 -5.18
N ASP A 26 -4.19 -6.88 -5.24
CA ASP A 26 -3.54 -5.69 -4.66
C ASP A 26 -3.94 -4.39 -5.37
N ARG A 27 -4.62 -4.48 -6.52
CA ARG A 27 -5.08 -3.30 -7.26
C ARG A 27 -6.20 -2.61 -6.49
N PRO A 28 -6.12 -1.29 -6.30
CA PRO A 28 -7.12 -0.55 -5.53
C PRO A 28 -8.53 -0.67 -6.11
N ILE A 29 -8.69 -0.92 -7.42
CA ILE A 29 -10.02 -1.19 -7.99
C ILE A 29 -10.70 -2.43 -7.37
N VAL A 30 -9.98 -3.51 -7.11
CA VAL A 30 -10.55 -4.72 -6.51
C VAL A 30 -10.79 -4.50 -5.02
N MET A 31 -9.87 -3.83 -4.33
CA MET A 31 -9.98 -3.63 -2.88
C MET A 31 -11.08 -2.63 -2.50
N CYS A 32 -11.25 -1.55 -3.26
CA CYS A 32 -12.30 -0.57 -3.03
C CYS A 32 -13.69 -1.12 -3.37
N THR A 33 -13.80 -2.01 -4.36
CA THR A 33 -15.08 -2.67 -4.70
C THR A 33 -15.51 -3.66 -3.63
N LEU A 34 -14.58 -4.45 -3.10
CA LEU A 34 -14.84 -5.31 -1.93
C LEU A 34 -15.24 -4.47 -0.70
N THR A 35 -14.60 -3.33 -0.49
CA THR A 35 -14.96 -2.39 0.59
C THR A 35 -16.37 -1.83 0.42
N GLY A 36 -16.75 -1.42 -0.80
CA GLY A 36 -18.10 -0.97 -1.12
C GLY A 36 -19.17 -2.04 -0.92
N LEU A 37 -18.84 -3.30 -1.22
CA LEU A 37 -19.73 -4.44 -0.97
C LEU A 37 -20.00 -4.63 0.53
N VAL A 38 -18.98 -4.50 1.38
CA VAL A 38 -19.12 -4.60 2.85
C VAL A 38 -19.96 -3.44 3.41
N MET A 39 -19.91 -2.27 2.79
CA MET A 39 -20.64 -1.08 3.25
C MET A 39 -22.05 -0.96 2.66
N GLY A 40 -22.39 -1.76 1.65
CA GLY A 40 -23.72 -1.80 1.04
C GLY A 40 -23.90 -0.89 -0.16
N ASP A 41 -22.86 -0.18 -0.60
CA ASP A 41 -22.86 0.63 -1.83
C ASP A 41 -21.68 0.28 -2.74
N VAL A 42 -21.96 -0.66 -3.64
CA VAL A 42 -20.98 -1.16 -4.63
C VAL A 42 -20.71 -0.11 -5.71
N LYS A 43 -21.69 0.71 -6.09
CA LYS A 43 -21.51 1.70 -7.17
C LYS A 43 -20.50 2.76 -6.74
N SER A 44 -20.68 3.32 -5.55
CA SER A 44 -19.74 4.28 -4.98
C SER A 44 -18.36 3.64 -4.76
N GLY A 45 -18.30 2.38 -4.33
CA GLY A 45 -17.03 1.63 -4.20
C GLY A 45 -16.26 1.43 -5.51
N ILE A 46 -16.96 1.12 -6.62
CA ILE A 46 -16.34 1.01 -7.96
C ILE A 46 -15.79 2.37 -8.41
N ILE A 47 -16.57 3.45 -8.24
CA ILE A 47 -16.16 4.79 -8.66
C ILE A 47 -14.91 5.22 -7.88
N ILE A 48 -14.91 5.04 -6.56
CA ILE A 48 -13.73 5.33 -5.72
C ILE A 48 -12.53 4.48 -6.15
N GLY A 49 -12.74 3.19 -6.42
CA GLY A 49 -11.70 2.29 -6.91
C GLY A 49 -11.08 2.73 -8.24
N ALA A 50 -11.90 3.14 -9.20
CA ALA A 50 -11.43 3.66 -10.49
C ALA A 50 -10.62 4.95 -10.34
N MET A 51 -11.06 5.86 -9.47
CA MET A 51 -10.35 7.11 -9.18
C MET A 51 -8.99 6.84 -8.51
N MET A 52 -8.95 5.90 -7.57
CA MET A 52 -7.74 5.53 -6.86
C MET A 52 -6.75 4.80 -7.79
N GLU A 53 -7.24 3.93 -8.68
CA GLU A 53 -6.42 3.29 -9.72
C GLU A 53 -5.79 4.31 -10.66
N LEU A 54 -6.56 5.32 -11.08
CA LEU A 54 -6.06 6.41 -11.92
C LEU A 54 -4.97 7.23 -11.20
N ALA A 55 -5.16 7.50 -9.91
CA ALA A 55 -4.20 8.24 -9.11
C ALA A 55 -2.89 7.49 -8.86
N PHE A 56 -2.93 6.15 -8.84
CA PHE A 56 -1.76 5.31 -8.59
C PHE A 56 -1.23 4.57 -9.82
N ILE A 57 -1.70 4.91 -11.03
CA ILE A 57 -1.28 4.24 -12.28
C ILE A 57 0.22 4.37 -12.55
N GLY A 58 0.92 5.35 -11.94
CA GLY A 58 2.37 5.54 -12.02
C GLY A 58 3.15 5.12 -10.77
N ALA A 59 2.47 4.62 -9.73
CA ALA A 59 3.11 4.29 -8.45
C ALA A 59 3.64 2.85 -8.45
N PHE A 60 4.77 2.64 -9.15
CA PHE A 60 5.48 1.36 -9.17
C PHE A 60 6.84 1.46 -8.47
N SER A 61 7.26 0.37 -7.82
CA SER A 61 8.58 0.28 -7.19
C SER A 61 9.65 0.01 -8.24
N VAL A 62 10.59 0.94 -8.44
CA VAL A 62 11.74 0.78 -9.33
C VAL A 62 13.01 1.19 -8.58
N GLY A 63 14.06 0.37 -8.64
CA GLY A 63 15.40 0.75 -8.16
C GLY A 63 15.49 1.08 -6.66
N GLY A 64 14.74 0.39 -5.80
CA GLY A 64 14.77 0.62 -4.34
C GLY A 64 13.88 1.77 -3.86
N ALA A 65 13.21 2.50 -4.78
CA ALA A 65 12.15 3.42 -4.41
C ALA A 65 10.90 2.63 -3.99
N ILE A 66 10.47 2.80 -2.74
CA ILE A 66 9.26 2.14 -2.24
C ILE A 66 8.08 3.08 -2.50
N PRO A 67 7.14 2.70 -3.39
CA PRO A 67 5.99 3.54 -3.73
C PRO A 67 5.01 3.62 -2.54
N PRO A 68 4.12 4.63 -2.53
CA PRO A 68 3.05 4.74 -1.55
C PRO A 68 2.18 3.48 -1.52
N GLU A 69 1.67 3.17 -0.33
CA GLU A 69 0.94 1.94 -0.08
C GLU A 69 -0.51 2.09 -0.55
N MET A 70 -0.87 1.38 -1.63
CA MET A 70 -2.18 1.53 -2.28
C MET A 70 -3.32 0.77 -1.59
N ILE A 71 -3.05 -0.37 -0.94
CA ILE A 71 -4.11 -1.27 -0.43
C ILE A 71 -4.76 -0.69 0.81
N SER A 72 -3.97 -0.39 1.84
CA SER A 72 -4.43 0.24 3.06
C SER A 72 -4.92 1.67 2.80
N GLY A 73 -4.26 2.43 1.92
CA GLY A 73 -4.74 3.75 1.50
C GLY A 73 -6.10 3.71 0.79
N GLY A 74 -6.30 2.77 -0.12
CA GLY A 74 -7.54 2.58 -0.87
C GLY A 74 -8.68 2.07 0.01
N VAL A 75 -8.45 1.03 0.83
CA VAL A 75 -9.46 0.46 1.72
C VAL A 75 -9.89 1.46 2.80
N LEU A 76 -8.95 2.12 3.47
CA LEU A 76 -9.27 3.11 4.50
C LEU A 76 -9.88 4.38 3.92
N GLY A 77 -9.36 4.88 2.79
CA GLY A 77 -9.92 6.04 2.10
C GLY A 77 -11.35 5.80 1.62
N ALA A 78 -11.61 4.65 0.98
CA ALA A 78 -12.95 4.27 0.55
C ALA A 78 -13.89 4.07 1.74
N ALA A 79 -13.43 3.43 2.81
CA ALA A 79 -14.25 3.21 3.99
C ALA A 79 -14.66 4.52 4.68
N LEU A 80 -13.75 5.48 4.80
CA LEU A 80 -14.06 6.77 5.44
C LEU A 80 -15.02 7.60 4.59
N THR A 81 -14.85 7.61 3.27
CA THR A 81 -15.74 8.33 2.35
C THR A 81 -17.15 7.73 2.33
N LEU A 82 -17.26 6.40 2.23
CA LEU A 82 -18.54 5.70 2.25
C LEU A 82 -19.24 5.82 3.61
N ALA A 83 -18.50 5.82 4.73
CA ALA A 83 -19.07 5.97 6.06
C ALA A 83 -19.62 7.39 6.28
N SER A 84 -19.01 8.38 5.63
CA SER A 84 -19.42 9.78 5.70
C SER A 84 -20.51 10.15 4.69
N GLY A 85 -20.86 9.24 3.75
CA GLY A 85 -21.80 9.53 2.66
C GLY A 85 -21.33 10.65 1.73
N ASN A 86 -20.02 10.90 1.67
CA ASN A 86 -19.43 12.00 0.93
C ASN A 86 -19.09 11.62 -0.51
N SER A 87 -18.81 12.64 -1.31
CA SER A 87 -18.40 12.52 -2.70
C SER A 87 -17.12 11.68 -2.86
N PRO A 88 -16.98 10.93 -3.97
CA PRO A 88 -15.84 10.04 -4.21
C PRO A 88 -14.48 10.78 -4.27
N GLU A 89 -14.47 12.09 -4.53
CA GLU A 89 -13.26 12.92 -4.53
C GLU A 89 -12.61 13.00 -3.15
N VAL A 90 -13.41 12.91 -2.07
CA VAL A 90 -12.91 12.91 -0.68
C VAL A 90 -12.06 11.68 -0.39
N ALA A 91 -12.30 10.58 -1.11
CA ALA A 91 -11.51 9.36 -0.92
C ALA A 91 -10.05 9.56 -1.33
N LEU A 92 -9.77 10.34 -2.38
CA LEU A 92 -8.42 10.62 -2.84
C LEU A 92 -7.67 11.55 -1.87
N THR A 93 -8.35 12.58 -1.37
CA THR A 93 -7.74 13.57 -0.47
C THR A 93 -7.32 12.95 0.86
N ILE A 94 -8.09 11.98 1.35
CA ILE A 94 -7.77 11.22 2.57
C ILE A 94 -6.89 10.00 2.26
N GLY A 95 -7.07 9.36 1.11
CA GLY A 95 -6.37 8.13 0.73
C GLY A 95 -4.87 8.32 0.52
N ILE A 96 -4.45 9.41 -0.13
CA ILE A 96 -3.03 9.70 -0.41
C ILE A 96 -2.19 9.89 0.87
N PRO A 97 -2.59 10.73 1.85
CA PRO A 97 -1.82 10.86 3.09
C PRO A 97 -1.84 9.57 3.92
N VAL A 98 -2.96 8.84 3.93
CA VAL A 98 -3.04 7.54 4.62
C VAL A 98 -2.13 6.49 3.97
N ALA A 99 -2.07 6.43 2.64
CA ALA A 99 -1.15 5.58 1.89
C ALA A 99 0.32 5.85 2.22
N SER A 100 0.67 7.12 2.38
CA SER A 100 2.03 7.55 2.74
C SER A 100 2.37 7.18 4.18
N LEU A 101 1.41 7.33 5.11
CA LEU A 101 1.59 6.93 6.50
C LEU A 101 1.71 5.41 6.65
N ALA A 102 0.86 4.66 5.95
CA ALA A 102 0.89 3.19 5.94
C ALA A 102 2.22 2.67 5.39
N LEU A 103 2.77 3.31 4.36
CA LEU A 103 4.10 3.02 3.83
C LEU A 103 5.19 3.17 4.91
N ILE A 104 5.22 4.30 5.62
CA ILE A 104 6.21 4.55 6.67
C ILE A 104 6.11 3.49 7.76
N LEU A 105 4.90 3.15 8.19
CA LEU A 105 4.67 2.15 9.22
C LEU A 105 5.11 0.74 8.77
N LYS A 106 4.77 0.34 7.54
CA LYS A 106 5.20 -0.96 6.97
C LYS A 106 6.72 -1.02 6.83
N ASN A 107 7.36 0.06 6.39
CA ASN A 107 8.81 0.14 6.26
C ASN A 107 9.51 0.12 7.62
N ALA A 108 8.99 0.84 8.62
CA ALA A 108 9.51 0.82 9.98
C ALA A 108 9.39 -0.58 10.62
N CYS A 109 8.25 -1.26 10.44
CA CYS A 109 8.05 -2.62 10.94
C CYS A 109 8.98 -3.63 10.27
N LYS A 110 9.11 -3.57 8.93
CA LYS A 110 10.05 -4.42 8.17
C LYS A 110 11.50 -4.16 8.57
N THR A 111 11.84 -2.92 8.86
CA THR A 111 13.17 -2.52 9.34
C THR A 111 13.41 -3.01 10.78
N GLY A 112 12.44 -2.91 11.68
CA GLY A 112 12.54 -3.47 13.03
C GLY A 112 12.74 -4.99 13.03
N TRP A 113 12.03 -5.70 12.16
CA TRP A 113 12.17 -7.15 12.01
C TRP A 113 13.51 -7.57 11.41
N ILE A 114 14.01 -6.86 10.39
CA ILE A 114 15.32 -7.13 9.79
C ILE A 114 16.47 -6.82 10.77
N PHE A 115 16.33 -5.85 11.66
CA PHE A 115 17.34 -5.57 12.68
C PHE A 115 17.42 -6.66 13.76
N VAL A 116 16.31 -7.33 14.06
CA VAL A 116 16.26 -8.44 15.03
C VAL A 116 16.74 -9.77 14.41
N PHE A 117 16.43 -10.04 13.13
CA PHE A 117 16.78 -11.31 12.47
C PHE A 117 17.99 -11.27 11.53
N GLN A 118 18.46 -10.09 11.10
CA GLN A 118 19.52 -9.94 10.07
C GLN A 118 20.72 -9.11 10.56
N SER A 119 21.11 -9.23 11.83
CA SER A 119 22.39 -8.69 12.31
C SER A 119 23.61 -9.38 11.65
N SER A 120 23.42 -10.51 10.96
CA SER A 120 24.44 -11.26 10.22
C SER A 120 24.59 -10.86 8.74
N ALA A 121 23.56 -10.39 8.02
CA ALA A 121 23.68 -10.07 6.59
C ALA A 121 23.81 -8.58 6.25
N TRP A 122 23.41 -7.66 7.13
CA TRP A 122 23.65 -6.21 6.93
C TRP A 122 25.14 -5.84 6.93
N ARG A 123 26.00 -6.66 7.58
CA ARG A 123 27.47 -6.52 7.47
C ARG A 123 28.00 -6.82 6.07
N VAL A 124 27.38 -7.73 5.33
CA VAL A 124 27.81 -8.11 3.96
C VAL A 124 27.23 -7.15 2.93
N CYS A 125 25.96 -6.76 3.06
CA CYS A 125 25.33 -5.83 2.12
C CYS A 125 25.84 -4.37 2.26
N GLY A 126 26.23 -3.96 3.48
CA GLY A 126 26.81 -2.65 3.76
C GLY A 126 28.14 -2.37 3.04
N ASN A 127 28.94 -3.41 2.77
CA ASN A 127 30.20 -3.27 2.04
C ASN A 127 29.98 -3.04 0.53
N SER A 128 28.96 -3.69 -0.04
CA SER A 128 28.59 -3.53 -1.45
C SER A 128 27.92 -2.19 -1.76
N ILE A 129 27.18 -1.57 -0.83
CA ILE A 129 26.62 -0.22 -1.06
C ILE A 129 27.71 0.87 -1.03
N LEU A 130 28.77 0.65 -0.24
CA LEU A 130 29.95 1.53 -0.22
C LEU A 130 30.78 1.40 -1.51
N SER A 131 30.86 0.21 -2.13
CA SER A 131 31.58 0.04 -3.40
C SER A 131 30.89 0.73 -4.58
N TRP A 132 29.56 0.82 -4.60
CA TRP A 132 28.83 1.59 -5.62
C TRP A 132 28.98 3.10 -5.44
N LYS A 133 29.12 3.58 -4.20
CA LYS A 133 29.29 5.01 -3.92
C LYS A 133 30.73 5.50 -4.16
N TYR A 134 31.75 4.65 -3.97
CA TYR A 134 33.15 4.96 -4.29
C TYR A 134 33.57 4.59 -5.72
N GLY A 135 32.90 3.63 -6.37
CA GLY A 135 33.19 3.22 -7.76
C GLY A 135 32.69 4.22 -8.81
N TYR A 136 31.62 4.97 -8.54
CA TYR A 136 31.05 5.94 -9.49
C TYR A 136 31.72 7.32 -9.48
N VAL A 137 32.61 7.58 -8.51
CA VAL A 137 33.29 8.89 -8.32
C VAL A 137 34.70 8.89 -8.95
N ASN A 138 35.23 7.73 -9.36
CA ASN A 138 36.56 7.58 -9.97
C ASN A 138 36.51 7.26 -11.47
N SER A 139 35.38 7.52 -12.14
CA SER A 139 35.23 7.32 -13.59
C SER A 139 34.70 8.57 -14.32
N ALA A 140 34.89 9.75 -13.70
CA ALA A 140 34.70 11.06 -14.32
C ALA A 140 36.02 11.83 -14.33
#